data_AF-A0A7G2RXG1-F1
#
_entry.id   AF-A0A7G2RXG1-F1
#
_cell.length_a   1.000
_cell.length_b   1.000
_cell.length_c   1.000
_cell.angle_alpha   90.00
_cell.angle_beta   90.00
_cell.angle_gamma   90.00
#
_symmetry.space_group_name_H-M   'P 1'
#
loop_
_entity.id
_entity.type
_entity.pdbx_description
1 polymer ?
#
loop_
_entity_poly.entity_id
_entity_poly.type
_entity_poly.pdbx_seq_one_letter_code
_entity_poly.pdbx_strand_id
1 'polypeptide(L)'
;MVRVTYKGESRNIPAIYLKGLNEKDKKKQIKSIFEGKLRPKTDAPEKKSKYVLQFEKKYNKKITDKKFIHEKIITNKGQELIMDKGFGAYFSGGSRPNQVPMSWALARLASVIMNGPARKIDKKIWDKYKR
;
A
#
# COMPACT_ATOMS: atom_id res chain seq x y z
N MET A 1 14.14 -10.51 -1.95
CA MET A 1 12.89 -11.10 -2.51
C MET A 1 12.86 -12.59 -2.15
N VAL A 2 11.71 -13.24 -2.20
CA VAL A 2 11.56 -14.70 -1.99
C VAL A 2 10.69 -15.24 -3.11
N ARG A 3 11.11 -16.35 -3.72
CA ARG A 3 10.33 -17.07 -4.73
C ARG A 3 9.29 -17.93 -4.03
N VAL A 4 8.02 -17.76 -4.39
CA VAL A 4 6.89 -18.53 -3.89
C VAL A 4 6.15 -19.18 -5.06
N THR A 5 5.56 -20.34 -4.83
CA THR A 5 4.80 -21.08 -5.85
C THR A 5 3.40 -21.40 -5.35
N TYR A 6 2.39 -21.22 -6.19
CA TYR A 6 1.01 -21.60 -5.92
C TYR A 6 0.34 -22.07 -7.22
N LYS A 7 -0.26 -23.27 -7.20
CA LYS A 7 -0.92 -23.88 -8.38
C LYS A 7 -0.07 -23.89 -9.66
N GLY A 8 1.23 -24.15 -9.54
CA GLY A 8 2.17 -24.19 -10.67
C GLY A 8 2.71 -22.83 -11.11
N GLU A 9 2.16 -21.71 -10.64
CA GLU A 9 2.70 -20.38 -10.90
C GLU A 9 3.76 -20.00 -9.85
N SER A 10 4.92 -19.47 -10.29
CA SER A 10 5.93 -18.88 -9.41
C SER A 10 5.91 -17.35 -9.46
N ARG A 11 6.04 -16.68 -8.31
CA ARG A 11 6.23 -15.22 -8.23
C ARG A 11 7.34 -14.88 -7.24
N ASN A 12 8.08 -13.81 -7.53
CA ASN A 12 9.03 -13.22 -6.58
C ASN A 12 8.31 -12.14 -5.77
N ILE A 13 8.22 -12.31 -4.45
CA ILE A 13 7.59 -11.35 -3.55
C ILE A 13 8.58 -10.83 -2.49
N PRO A 14 8.33 -9.66 -1.88
CA PRO A 14 9.13 -9.19 -0.75
C PRO A 14 9.07 -10.19 0.43
N ALA A 15 10.22 -10.53 1.01
CA ALA A 15 10.30 -11.45 2.16
C ALA A 15 9.43 -11.01 3.34
N ILE A 16 9.27 -9.69 3.51
CA ILE A 16 8.44 -9.08 4.55
C ILE A 16 6.95 -9.44 4.44
N TYR A 17 6.48 -9.95 3.28
CA TYR A 17 5.09 -10.37 3.12
C TYR A 17 4.79 -11.70 3.81
N LEU A 18 5.83 -12.43 4.24
CA LEU A 18 5.72 -13.70 4.96
C LEU A 18 6.34 -13.65 6.36
N LYS A 19 6.85 -12.49 6.79
CA LYS A 19 7.53 -12.33 8.07
C LYS A 19 6.54 -12.43 9.23
N GLY A 20 6.88 -13.22 10.24
CA GLY A 20 6.07 -13.38 11.45
C GLY A 20 4.87 -14.34 11.31
N LEU A 21 4.78 -15.08 10.20
CA LEU A 21 3.71 -16.05 9.97
C LEU A 21 4.16 -17.48 10.33
N ASN A 22 3.26 -18.25 10.95
CA ASN A 22 3.38 -19.70 11.03
C ASN A 22 3.14 -20.35 9.65
N GLU A 23 3.40 -21.64 9.50
CA GLU A 23 3.30 -22.33 8.20
C GLU A 23 1.89 -22.31 7.59
N LYS A 24 0.86 -22.45 8.44
CA LYS A 24 -0.54 -22.41 8.02
C LYS A 24 -0.91 -21.05 7.44
N ASP A 25 -0.50 -19.98 8.11
CA ASP A 25 -0.79 -18.62 7.69
C ASP A 25 0.07 -18.18 6.51
N LYS A 26 1.31 -18.67 6.38
CA LYS A 26 2.11 -18.49 5.16
C LYS A 26 1.37 -19.04 3.95
N LYS A 27 0.82 -20.27 4.03
CA LYS A 27 0.05 -20.88 2.94
C LYS A 27 -1.19 -20.04 2.57
N LYS A 28 -1.95 -19.57 3.56
CA LYS A 28 -3.11 -18.68 3.35
C LYS A 28 -2.71 -17.34 2.73
N GLN A 29 -1.65 -16.72 3.24
CA GLN A 29 -1.12 -15.44 2.74
C GLN A 29 -0.69 -15.58 1.28
N ILE A 30 0.09 -16.60 0.94
CA ILE A 30 0.51 -16.90 -0.43
C ILE A 30 -0.71 -17.08 -1.32
N LYS A 31 -1.67 -17.93 -0.94
CA LYS A 31 -2.93 -18.11 -1.69
C LYS A 31 -3.62 -16.78 -1.96
N SER A 32 -3.79 -15.93 -0.94
CA SER A 32 -4.45 -14.62 -1.10
C SER A 32 -3.71 -13.65 -2.03
N ILE A 33 -2.38 -13.73 -2.08
CA ILE A 33 -1.55 -12.91 -2.98
C ILE A 33 -1.73 -13.37 -4.42
N PHE A 34 -1.70 -14.68 -4.69
CA PHE A 34 -1.85 -15.21 -6.04
C PHE A 34 -3.27 -15.00 -6.58
N GLU A 35 -4.28 -15.22 -5.75
CA GLU A 35 -5.69 -15.06 -6.13
C GLU A 35 -6.16 -13.60 -6.12
N GLY A 36 -5.30 -12.64 -5.75
CA GLY A 36 -5.69 -11.23 -5.67
C GLY A 36 -6.82 -10.97 -4.67
N LYS A 37 -6.85 -11.70 -3.55
CA LYS A 37 -7.88 -11.59 -2.51
C LYS A 37 -7.38 -10.80 -1.30
N LEU A 38 -8.31 -10.42 -0.42
CA LEU A 38 -7.99 -9.80 0.86
C LEU A 38 -7.04 -10.68 1.67
N ARG A 39 -6.10 -10.04 2.39
CA ARG A 39 -5.15 -10.76 3.23
C ARG A 39 -5.87 -11.39 4.43
N PRO A 40 -5.54 -12.64 4.80
CA PRO A 40 -6.07 -13.26 6.00
C PRO A 40 -5.66 -12.48 7.26
N LYS A 41 -6.48 -12.57 8.30
CA LYS A 41 -6.07 -12.20 9.66
C LYS A 41 -5.12 -13.25 10.21
N THR A 42 -4.04 -12.80 10.85
CA THR A 42 -2.91 -13.59 11.36
C THR A 42 -2.33 -12.90 12.59
N ASP A 43 -1.48 -13.59 13.35
CA ASP A 43 -0.82 -13.02 14.53
C ASP A 43 0.40 -12.12 14.18
N ALA A 44 0.68 -11.93 12.88
CA ALA A 44 1.76 -11.04 12.47
C ALA A 44 1.49 -9.59 12.91
N PRO A 45 2.51 -8.85 13.36
CA PRO A 45 2.32 -7.50 13.86
C PRO A 45 1.84 -6.55 12.76
N GLU A 46 0.79 -5.77 13.07
CA GLU A 46 0.31 -4.72 12.20
C GLU A 46 1.24 -3.50 12.25
N LYS A 47 1.62 -2.97 11.08
CA LYS A 47 2.49 -1.79 11.00
C LYS A 47 1.96 -0.74 10.04
N LYS A 48 1.58 0.41 10.59
CA LYS A 48 1.25 1.62 9.83
C LYS A 48 2.44 2.05 8.96
N SER A 49 2.13 2.66 7.82
CA SER A 49 3.15 3.19 6.90
C SER A 49 3.91 4.34 7.55
N LYS A 50 5.25 4.34 7.42
CA LYS A 50 6.08 5.45 7.90
C LYS A 50 5.67 6.79 7.28
N TYR A 51 5.23 6.79 6.02
CA TYR A 51 4.83 8.02 5.33
C TYR A 51 3.49 8.56 5.84
N VAL A 52 2.58 7.68 6.28
CA VAL A 52 1.35 8.11 6.93
C VAL A 52 1.68 8.79 8.25
N LEU A 53 2.57 8.19 9.06
CA LEU A 53 3.01 8.80 10.31
C LEU A 53 3.71 10.16 10.09
N GLN A 54 4.56 10.26 9.06
CA GLN A 54 5.23 11.51 8.71
C GLN A 54 4.26 12.57 8.19
N PHE A 55 3.27 12.20 7.40
CA PHE A 55 2.21 13.10 6.95
C PHE A 55 1.43 13.66 8.15
N GLU A 56 0.97 12.77 9.04
CA GLU A 56 0.21 13.17 10.23
C GLU A 56 1.03 14.08 11.13
N LYS A 57 2.33 13.80 11.31
CA LYS A 57 3.24 14.67 12.08
C LYS A 57 3.45 16.03 11.42
N LYS A 58 3.64 16.08 10.10
CA LYS A 58 3.95 17.32 9.37
C LYS A 58 2.75 18.28 9.30
N TYR A 59 1.57 17.75 9.00
CA TYR A 59 0.38 18.57 8.74
C TYR A 59 -0.58 18.64 9.93
N ASN A 60 -0.36 17.85 10.98
CA ASN A 60 -1.30 17.67 12.08
C ASN A 60 -2.72 17.31 11.60
N LYS A 61 -2.79 16.50 10.54
CA LYS A 61 -4.02 16.06 9.87
C LYS A 61 -3.92 14.59 9.53
N LYS A 62 -5.05 13.88 9.57
CA LYS A 62 -5.12 12.47 9.14
C LYS A 62 -4.99 12.38 7.63
N ILE A 63 -4.32 11.33 7.14
CA ILE A 63 -4.23 11.07 5.68
C ILE A 63 -5.62 10.82 5.04
N THR A 64 -6.62 10.53 5.85
CA THR A 64 -8.03 10.38 5.45
C THR A 64 -8.76 11.71 5.28
N ASP A 65 -8.17 12.84 5.69
CA ASP A 65 -8.73 14.18 5.49
C ASP A 65 -8.56 14.61 4.02
N LYS A 66 -9.39 14.03 3.16
CA LYS A 66 -9.37 14.28 1.71
C LYS A 66 -9.63 15.75 1.37
N LYS A 67 -10.43 16.43 2.19
CA LYS A 67 -10.75 17.86 2.01
C LYS A 67 -9.50 18.71 2.19
N PHE A 68 -8.78 18.53 3.30
CA PHE A 68 -7.51 19.23 3.52
C PHE A 68 -6.49 18.94 2.40
N ILE A 69 -6.35 17.66 2.02
CA ILE A 69 -5.41 17.27 0.95
C ILE A 69 -5.80 17.93 -0.39
N HIS A 70 -7.10 17.99 -0.71
CA HIS A 70 -7.62 18.63 -1.92
C HIS A 70 -7.28 20.11 -1.99
N GLU A 71 -7.53 20.81 -0.90
CA GLU A 71 -7.42 22.26 -0.80
C GLU A 71 -5.97 22.72 -0.76
N LYS A 72 -5.06 21.93 -0.17
CA LYS A 72 -3.70 22.37 0.15
C LYS A 72 -2.57 21.65 -0.58
N ILE A 73 -2.81 20.46 -1.13
CA ILE A 73 -1.70 19.58 -1.57
C ILE A 73 -1.89 19.01 -2.97
N ILE A 74 -2.99 18.29 -3.20
CA ILE A 74 -3.27 17.63 -4.48
C ILE A 74 -4.78 17.41 -4.64
N THR A 75 -5.29 17.71 -5.84
CA THR A 75 -6.72 17.61 -6.16
C THR A 75 -7.30 16.21 -5.90
N ASN A 76 -8.63 16.11 -5.78
CA ASN A 76 -9.32 14.83 -5.55
C ASN A 76 -9.00 13.83 -6.66
N LYS A 77 -8.96 14.30 -7.91
CA LYS A 77 -8.59 13.48 -9.04
C LYS A 77 -7.17 12.92 -8.91
N GLY A 78 -6.22 13.75 -8.46
CA GLY A 78 -4.86 13.30 -8.18
C GLY A 78 -4.81 12.25 -7.07
N GLN A 79 -5.58 12.44 -5.99
CA GLN A 79 -5.69 11.48 -4.88
C GLN A 79 -6.21 10.13 -5.37
N GLU A 80 -7.30 10.12 -6.13
CA GLU A 80 -7.92 8.92 -6.71
C GLU A 80 -6.92 8.15 -7.58
N LEU A 81 -6.29 8.82 -8.55
CA LEU A 81 -5.35 8.16 -9.46
C LEU A 81 -4.15 7.54 -8.73
N ILE A 82 -3.67 8.17 -7.66
CA ILE A 82 -2.59 7.60 -6.83
C ILE A 82 -3.13 6.40 -6.02
N MET A 83 -4.29 6.55 -5.41
CA MET A 83 -4.91 5.49 -4.61
C MET A 83 -5.24 4.26 -5.45
N ASP A 84 -5.72 4.43 -6.68
CA ASP A 84 -6.03 3.36 -7.64
C ASP A 84 -4.81 2.51 -7.96
N LYS A 85 -3.65 3.14 -8.16
CA LYS A 85 -2.38 2.41 -8.28
C LYS A 85 -1.99 1.68 -7.00
N GLY A 86 -2.36 2.22 -5.84
CA GLY A 86 -2.21 1.55 -4.55
C GLY A 86 -3.08 0.30 -4.45
N PHE A 87 -4.36 0.39 -4.80
CA PHE A 87 -5.26 -0.76 -4.88
C PHE A 87 -4.74 -1.82 -5.84
N GLY A 88 -4.35 -1.41 -7.06
CA GLY A 88 -3.77 -2.31 -8.05
C GLY A 88 -2.56 -3.06 -7.49
N ALA A 89 -1.61 -2.35 -6.88
CA ALA A 89 -0.41 -2.96 -6.29
C ALA A 89 -0.74 -3.95 -5.16
N TYR A 90 -1.75 -3.68 -4.34
CA TYR A 90 -2.18 -4.58 -3.27
C TYR A 90 -2.67 -5.94 -3.82
N PHE A 91 -3.45 -5.91 -4.91
CA PHE A 91 -4.05 -7.10 -5.49
C PHE A 91 -3.11 -7.85 -6.44
N SER A 92 -2.29 -7.15 -7.23
CA SER A 92 -1.41 -7.78 -8.22
C SER A 92 -0.05 -8.21 -7.63
N GLY A 93 0.60 -7.33 -6.85
CA GLY A 93 1.92 -7.57 -6.27
C GLY A 93 1.88 -8.16 -4.87
N GLY A 94 0.71 -8.14 -4.23
CA GLY A 94 0.53 -8.56 -2.85
C GLY A 94 0.78 -7.45 -1.84
N SER A 95 0.77 -7.83 -0.57
CA SER A 95 0.99 -6.91 0.55
C SER A 95 1.51 -7.67 1.76
N ARG A 96 1.90 -6.92 2.80
CA ARG A 96 2.14 -7.47 4.14
C ARG A 96 0.88 -8.15 4.68
N PRO A 97 1.00 -9.11 5.61
CA PRO A 97 -0.14 -9.71 6.29
C PRO A 97 -0.96 -8.65 7.03
N ASN A 98 -2.24 -8.95 7.27
CA ASN A 98 -3.20 -8.08 7.97
C ASN A 98 -3.43 -6.69 7.31
N GLN A 99 -2.91 -6.43 6.11
CA GLN A 99 -3.18 -5.18 5.39
C GLN A 99 -4.50 -5.25 4.64
N VAL A 100 -5.18 -4.09 4.55
CA VAL A 100 -6.37 -3.90 3.73
C VAL A 100 -6.06 -3.04 2.50
N PRO A 101 -6.83 -3.14 1.40
CA PRO A 101 -6.55 -2.37 0.18
C PRO A 101 -6.47 -0.86 0.45
N MET A 102 -7.38 -0.36 1.29
CA MET A 102 -7.44 1.07 1.62
C MET A 102 -6.21 1.57 2.38
N SER A 103 -5.69 0.80 3.35
CA SER A 103 -4.49 1.19 4.10
C SER A 103 -3.26 1.23 3.18
N TRP A 104 -3.22 0.35 2.17
CA TRP A 104 -2.17 0.32 1.15
C TRP A 104 -2.26 1.51 0.19
N ALA A 105 -3.48 1.86 -0.25
CA ALA A 105 -3.75 3.04 -1.07
C ALA A 105 -3.38 4.35 -0.36
N LEU A 106 -3.80 4.50 0.90
CA LEU A 106 -3.44 5.67 1.72
C LEU A 106 -1.93 5.74 2.00
N ALA A 107 -1.27 4.59 2.21
CA ALA A 107 0.19 4.54 2.35
C ALA A 107 0.91 5.03 1.09
N ARG A 108 0.38 4.69 -0.10
CA ARG A 108 0.89 5.20 -1.37
C ARG A 108 0.65 6.70 -1.50
N LEU A 109 -0.57 7.18 -1.23
CA LEU A 109 -0.89 8.61 -1.23
C LEU A 109 0.04 9.42 -0.33
N ALA A 110 0.24 8.97 0.92
CA ALA A 110 1.15 9.60 1.86
C ALA A 110 2.61 9.57 1.37
N SER A 111 3.06 8.44 0.81
CA SER A 111 4.40 8.31 0.23
C SER A 111 4.60 9.26 -0.93
N VAL A 112 3.59 9.44 -1.78
CA VAL A 112 3.59 10.42 -2.85
C VAL A 112 3.72 11.80 -2.19
N ILE A 113 2.75 12.27 -1.39
CA ILE A 113 2.74 13.59 -0.73
C ILE A 113 4.06 13.94 -0.01
N MET A 114 4.63 12.99 0.73
CA MET A 114 5.84 13.18 1.54
C MET A 114 7.15 13.02 0.74
N ASN A 115 7.09 13.04 -0.59
CA ASN A 115 8.24 12.90 -1.48
C ASN A 115 9.00 11.56 -1.30
N GLY A 116 8.28 10.51 -0.93
CA GLY A 116 8.79 9.14 -0.83
C GLY A 116 8.90 8.44 -2.20
N PRO A 117 9.32 7.17 -2.23
CA PRO A 117 9.56 6.42 -3.47
C PRO A 117 8.37 6.37 -4.43
N ALA A 118 7.14 6.37 -3.91
CA ALA A 118 5.95 6.36 -4.77
C ALA A 118 5.83 7.65 -5.59
N ARG A 119 6.35 8.80 -5.10
CA ARG A 119 6.40 10.06 -5.86
C ARG A 119 7.12 9.90 -7.18
N LYS A 120 8.21 9.12 -7.22
CA LYS A 120 8.99 8.91 -8.45
C LYS A 120 8.16 8.18 -9.50
N ILE A 121 7.40 7.17 -9.09
CA ILE A 121 6.52 6.37 -9.96
C ILE A 121 5.30 7.20 -10.40
N ASP A 122 4.76 8.02 -9.50
CA ASP A 122 3.54 8.81 -9.73
C ASP A 122 3.84 10.28 -10.09
N LYS A 123 5.05 10.56 -10.58
CA LYS A 123 5.54 11.91 -10.85
C LYS A 123 4.63 12.66 -11.83
N LYS A 124 4.19 12.01 -12.90
CA LYS A 124 3.24 12.58 -13.88
C LYS A 124 1.89 12.96 -13.25
N ILE A 125 1.37 12.14 -12.33
CA ILE A 125 0.12 12.45 -11.63
C ILE A 125 0.35 13.61 -10.66
N TRP A 126 1.45 13.57 -9.90
CA TRP A 126 1.80 14.66 -9.00
C TRP A 126 1.93 15.99 -9.72
N ASP A 127 2.71 16.05 -10.80
CA ASP A 127 2.97 17.31 -11.50
C ASP A 127 1.71 17.89 -12.15
N LYS A 128 0.79 17.04 -12.62
CA LYS A 128 -0.47 17.46 -13.22
C LYS A 128 -1.50 17.95 -12.20
N TYR A 129 -1.53 17.38 -10.99
CA TYR A 129 -2.64 17.56 -10.05
C TYR A 129 -2.26 18.17 -8.71
N LYS A 130 -0.97 18.45 -8.46
CA LYS A 130 -0.51 19.16 -7.24
C LYS A 130 -1.10 20.57 -7.20
N ARG A 131 -1.34 21.05 -5.98
CA ARG A 131 -1.68 22.44 -5.69
C ARG A 131 -0.42 23.22 -5.39
#